data_AF-A0A2T3J3C1-F1
#
_entry.id   AF-A0A2T3J3C1-F1
#
_cell.length_a   1.000
_cell.length_b   1.000
_cell.length_c   1.000
_cell.angle_alpha   90.00
_cell.angle_beta   90.00
_cell.angle_gamma   90.00
#
_symmetry.space_group_name_H-M   'P 1'
#
loop_
_entity.id
_entity.type
_entity.pdbx_description
1 polymer ?
#
loop_
_entity_poly.entity_id
_entity_poly.type
_entity_poly.pdbx_seq_one_letter_code
_entity_poly.pdbx_strand_id
1 'polypeptide(L)'
;MANIIPERDKKKLSINVHPAAKAAFDFFNGQAFLFDKTLFSIDALRTLNQYSTLHAVEQIKSRVLVFSGFEFFGFDLSNTDFSKCTIIVHCDLTEEDIRFQAWINVTRTLLSSLQPQHIESFRRHFNQSAPNEIVQFLSKKNKISQPQLAKWTSLSRSGLARQNNREADTKDCKPQSQPPIFEMLIKENTDKPERG
;
A
#
# COMPACT_ATOMS: atom_id res chain seq x y z
N MET A 1 -15.98 19.59 -14.48
CA MET A 1 -15.47 20.84 -13.84
C MET A 1 -15.05 20.51 -12.40
N ALA A 2 -14.12 21.21 -11.77
CA ALA A 2 -13.67 20.88 -10.40
C ALA A 2 -13.67 22.10 -9.48
N ASN A 3 -14.06 21.89 -8.22
CA ASN A 3 -14.18 22.92 -7.18
C ASN A 3 -13.43 22.50 -5.92
N ILE A 4 -12.84 23.47 -5.21
CA ILE A 4 -12.20 23.23 -3.91
C ILE A 4 -13.23 23.50 -2.81
N ILE A 5 -13.35 22.57 -1.85
CA ILE A 5 -14.21 22.76 -0.67
C ILE A 5 -13.56 23.81 0.26
N PRO A 6 -14.26 24.92 0.58
CA PRO A 6 -13.78 25.89 1.55
C PRO A 6 -13.62 25.30 2.96
N GLU A 7 -12.63 25.77 3.72
CA GLU A 7 -12.34 25.26 5.07
C GLU A 7 -13.56 25.28 6.02
N ARG A 8 -14.38 26.35 5.94
CA ARG A 8 -15.60 26.51 6.75
C ARG A 8 -16.62 25.37 6.55
N ASP A 9 -16.63 24.75 5.36
CA ASP A 9 -17.61 23.74 4.99
C ASP A 9 -17.12 22.33 5.33
N LYS A 10 -15.80 22.13 5.49
CA LYS A 10 -15.18 20.82 5.77
C LYS A 10 -15.59 20.22 7.11
N LYS A 11 -15.85 21.04 8.13
CA LYS A 11 -16.21 20.57 9.49
C LYS A 11 -17.52 19.78 9.54
N LYS A 12 -18.38 19.91 8.53
CA LYS A 12 -19.69 19.25 8.45
C LYS A 12 -19.73 18.14 7.41
N LEU A 13 -18.60 17.85 6.76
CA LEU A 13 -18.55 16.86 5.69
C LEU A 13 -18.41 15.44 6.24
N SER A 14 -19.27 14.56 5.75
CA SER A 14 -19.02 13.12 5.79
C SER A 14 -18.13 12.75 4.59
N ILE A 15 -17.02 12.08 4.88
CA ILE A 15 -16.03 11.67 3.87
C ILE A 15 -15.94 10.15 3.91
N ASN A 16 -16.13 9.52 2.74
CA ASN A 16 -15.99 8.08 2.57
C ASN A 16 -15.23 7.78 1.28
N VAL A 17 -14.69 6.58 1.13
CA VAL A 17 -14.09 6.16 -0.15
C VAL A 17 -15.19 5.85 -1.17
N HIS A 18 -15.01 6.31 -2.40
CA HIS A 18 -15.91 6.02 -3.51
C HIS A 18 -15.92 4.52 -3.83
N PRO A 19 -17.09 3.89 -4.08
CA PRO A 19 -17.17 2.45 -4.37
C PRO A 19 -16.23 1.97 -5.48
N ALA A 20 -16.18 2.70 -6.60
CA ALA A 20 -15.29 2.37 -7.72
C ALA A 20 -13.78 2.46 -7.39
N ALA A 21 -13.40 3.23 -6.36
CA ALA A 21 -12.01 3.36 -5.90
C ALA A 21 -11.67 2.42 -4.74
N LYS A 22 -12.67 1.74 -4.16
CA LYS A 22 -12.52 0.93 -2.94
C LYS A 22 -11.47 -0.18 -3.08
N ALA A 23 -11.45 -0.87 -4.21
CA ALA A 23 -10.48 -1.94 -4.45
C ALA A 23 -9.03 -1.41 -4.48
N ALA A 24 -8.80 -0.22 -5.06
CA ALA A 24 -7.48 0.41 -5.06
C ALA A 24 -7.08 0.87 -3.65
N PHE A 25 -8.02 1.44 -2.90
CA PHE A 25 -7.83 1.82 -1.49
C PHE A 25 -7.47 0.64 -0.60
N ASP A 26 -8.21 -0.47 -0.73
CA ASP A 26 -7.96 -1.69 0.03
C ASP A 26 -6.63 -2.33 -0.34
N PHE A 27 -6.33 -2.38 -1.63
CA PHE A 27 -5.04 -2.84 -2.12
C PHE A 27 -3.89 -2.04 -1.48
N PHE A 28 -3.93 -0.70 -1.55
CA PHE A 28 -2.89 0.16 -0.98
C PHE A 28 -2.73 -0.04 0.53
N ASN A 29 -3.84 -0.05 1.29
CA ASN A 29 -3.80 -0.23 2.74
C ASN A 29 -3.41 -1.65 3.17
N GLY A 30 -3.61 -2.65 2.32
CA GLY A 30 -3.19 -4.03 2.55
C GLY A 30 -1.69 -4.28 2.31
N GLN A 31 -0.94 -3.34 1.74
CA GLN A 31 0.50 -3.52 1.47
C GLN A 31 1.36 -3.31 2.74
N ALA A 32 1.18 -4.16 3.75
CA ALA A 32 1.93 -4.11 5.01
C ALA A 32 3.46 -4.20 4.84
N PHE A 33 3.93 -4.75 3.72
CA PHE A 33 5.37 -4.86 3.42
C PHE A 33 6.03 -3.54 3.03
N LEU A 34 5.26 -2.48 2.74
CA LEU A 34 5.85 -1.17 2.43
C LEU A 34 6.05 -0.34 3.69
N PHE A 35 5.14 -0.48 4.64
CA PHE A 35 4.93 0.51 5.69
C PHE A 35 4.29 -0.14 6.92
N ASP A 36 5.06 -0.32 7.99
CA ASP A 36 4.49 -0.66 9.29
C ASP A 36 3.99 0.61 9.98
N LYS A 37 2.70 0.91 9.76
CA LYS A 37 2.02 2.06 10.38
C LYS A 37 1.99 1.96 11.91
N THR A 38 2.14 0.77 12.49
CA THR A 38 2.08 0.56 13.95
C THR A 38 3.29 1.14 14.68
N LEU A 39 4.39 1.41 13.96
CA LEU A 39 5.59 2.04 14.51
C LEU A 39 5.44 3.54 14.77
N PHE A 40 4.32 4.15 14.35
CA PHE A 40 4.07 5.58 14.46
C PHE A 40 2.93 5.87 15.43
N SER A 41 3.04 6.97 16.17
CA SER A 41 1.93 7.46 16.98
C SER A 41 0.80 7.98 16.09
N ILE A 42 -0.42 7.94 16.60
CA ILE A 42 -1.61 8.46 15.90
C ILE A 42 -1.42 9.93 15.53
N ASP A 43 -0.80 10.74 16.41
CA ASP A 43 -0.56 12.15 16.15
C ASP A 43 0.47 12.38 15.04
N ALA A 44 1.51 11.54 14.95
CA ALA A 44 2.46 11.59 13.85
C ALA A 44 1.77 11.26 12.52
N LEU A 45 0.96 10.19 12.48
CA LEU A 45 0.19 9.82 11.29
C LEU A 45 -0.81 10.92 10.89
N ARG A 46 -1.51 11.51 11.86
CA ARG A 46 -2.42 12.65 11.59
C ARG A 46 -1.66 13.83 11.00
N THR A 47 -0.50 14.17 11.56
CA THR A 47 0.34 15.29 11.09
C THR A 47 0.85 15.06 9.66
N LEU A 48 1.27 13.83 9.33
CA LEU A 48 1.71 13.49 7.97
C LEU A 48 0.62 13.62 6.91
N ASN A 49 -0.65 13.48 7.32
CA ASN A 49 -1.81 13.61 6.45
C ASN A 49 -2.44 15.01 6.49
N GLN A 50 -1.90 15.92 7.32
CA GLN A 50 -2.26 17.33 7.22
C GLN A 50 -1.78 17.85 5.85
N TYR A 51 -2.57 18.73 5.24
CA TYR A 51 -2.25 19.36 3.96
C TYR A 51 -2.23 18.40 2.75
N SER A 52 -2.60 17.12 2.92
CA SER A 52 -2.81 16.21 1.79
C SER A 52 -3.92 16.73 0.88
N THR A 53 -3.74 16.53 -0.41
CA THR A 53 -4.78 16.81 -1.42
C THR A 53 -5.59 15.55 -1.68
N LEU A 54 -6.89 15.64 -1.44
CA LEU A 54 -7.87 14.59 -1.70
C LEU A 54 -8.68 14.96 -2.93
N HIS A 55 -8.85 13.99 -3.82
CA HIS A 55 -9.76 14.11 -4.95
C HIS A 55 -11.04 13.33 -4.65
N ALA A 56 -12.18 13.97 -4.85
CA ALA A 56 -13.48 13.43 -4.49
C ALA A 56 -14.55 13.78 -5.53
N VAL A 57 -15.70 13.12 -5.43
CA VAL A 57 -16.95 13.52 -6.07
C VAL A 57 -18.00 13.83 -5.01
N GLU A 58 -18.90 14.75 -5.31
CA GLU A 58 -20.02 15.07 -4.42
C GLU A 58 -21.14 14.05 -4.61
N GLN A 59 -21.57 13.40 -3.53
CA GLN A 59 -22.75 12.53 -3.56
C GLN A 59 -24.00 13.32 -3.18
N ILE A 60 -23.91 14.11 -2.11
CA ILE A 60 -24.90 15.08 -1.64
C ILE A 60 -24.17 16.26 -0.99
N LYS A 61 -24.84 17.39 -0.75
CA LYS A 61 -24.25 18.64 -0.24
C LYS A 61 -23.33 18.51 0.99
N SER A 62 -23.51 17.48 1.82
CA SER A 62 -22.72 17.24 3.03
C SER A 62 -21.90 15.96 3.00
N ARG A 63 -21.85 15.26 1.86
CA ARG A 63 -21.14 13.99 1.72
C ARG A 63 -20.35 13.95 0.41
N VAL A 64 -19.04 13.74 0.57
CA VAL A 64 -18.13 13.56 -0.54
C VAL A 64 -17.50 12.18 -0.50
N LEU A 65 -17.23 11.65 -1.68
CA LEU A 65 -16.65 10.33 -1.88
C LEU A 65 -15.26 10.50 -2.48
N VAL A 66 -14.22 10.21 -1.69
CA VAL A 66 -12.82 10.32 -2.12
C VAL A 66 -12.43 9.15 -3.00
N PHE A 67 -11.65 9.43 -4.04
CA PHE A 67 -11.13 8.41 -4.96
C PHE A 67 -9.62 8.51 -5.20
N SER A 68 -8.95 9.55 -4.69
CA SER A 68 -7.50 9.68 -4.69
C SER A 68 -7.06 10.65 -3.58
N GLY A 69 -5.79 10.59 -3.22
CA GLY A 69 -5.19 11.22 -2.04
C GLY A 69 -5.20 10.31 -0.81
N PHE A 70 -5.68 9.07 -0.93
CA PHE A 70 -5.58 8.06 0.12
C PHE A 70 -4.31 7.21 0.01
N GLU A 71 -3.60 7.34 -1.11
CA GLU A 71 -2.33 6.71 -1.44
C GLU A 71 -1.13 7.39 -0.74
N PHE A 72 -1.37 8.16 0.33
CA PHE A 72 -0.32 8.70 1.19
C PHE A 72 -0.09 7.81 2.42
N PHE A 73 1.14 7.82 2.92
CA PHE A 73 1.50 7.06 4.11
C PHE A 73 0.65 7.50 5.32
N GLY A 74 0.13 6.52 6.04
CA GLY A 74 -0.65 6.78 7.25
C GLY A 74 -2.08 7.25 7.03
N PHE A 75 -2.53 7.41 5.77
CA PHE A 75 -3.90 7.80 5.51
C PHE A 75 -4.87 6.80 6.13
N ASP A 76 -5.87 7.33 6.83
CA ASP A 76 -6.96 6.60 7.44
C ASP A 76 -8.20 7.50 7.56
N LEU A 77 -9.37 6.99 7.20
CA LEU A 77 -10.62 7.74 7.26
C LEU A 77 -10.99 8.14 8.69
N SER A 78 -10.60 7.34 9.69
CA SER A 78 -11.02 7.55 11.07
C SER A 78 -10.17 8.59 11.79
N ASN A 79 -8.88 8.67 11.46
CA ASN A 79 -7.90 9.48 12.18
C ASN A 79 -7.44 10.76 11.45
N THR A 80 -7.73 10.89 10.14
CA THR A 80 -7.33 12.05 9.34
C THR A 80 -8.16 13.28 9.69
N ASP A 81 -7.49 14.40 9.99
CA ASP A 81 -8.16 15.69 10.15
C ASP A 81 -8.38 16.34 8.77
N PHE A 82 -9.54 16.04 8.19
CA PHE A 82 -9.93 16.54 6.88
C PHE A 82 -10.09 18.07 6.81
N SER A 83 -10.21 18.77 7.95
CA SER A 83 -10.26 20.23 7.94
C SER A 83 -8.96 20.85 7.43
N LYS A 84 -7.84 20.13 7.61
CA LYS A 84 -6.49 20.51 7.17
C LYS A 84 -6.11 19.99 5.78
N CYS A 85 -6.93 19.12 5.18
CA CYS A 85 -6.69 18.61 3.83
C CYS A 85 -7.25 19.57 2.76
N THR A 86 -6.65 19.59 1.58
CA THR A 86 -7.26 20.23 0.39
C THR A 86 -8.19 19.22 -0.27
N ILE A 87 -9.49 19.51 -0.36
CA ILE A 87 -10.46 18.58 -0.98
C ILE A 87 -10.93 19.18 -2.30
N ILE A 88 -10.58 18.52 -3.40
CA ILE A 88 -10.96 18.88 -4.76
C ILE A 88 -12.12 17.97 -5.17
N VAL A 89 -13.28 18.58 -5.37
CA VAL A 89 -14.51 17.91 -5.82
C VAL A 89 -14.63 18.06 -7.33
N HIS A 90 -14.62 16.93 -8.02
CA HIS A 90 -14.82 16.85 -9.46
C HIS A 90 -16.28 16.56 -9.78
N CYS A 91 -16.80 17.25 -10.78
CA CYS A 91 -18.08 16.96 -11.42
C CYS A 91 -17.84 16.13 -12.69
N ASP A 92 -18.84 15.33 -13.05
CA ASP A 92 -18.94 14.64 -14.34
C ASP A 92 -17.88 13.54 -14.58
N LEU A 93 -17.37 12.92 -13.51
CA LEU A 93 -16.53 11.72 -13.63
C LEU A 93 -17.38 10.46 -13.68
N THR A 94 -17.08 9.58 -14.63
CA THR A 94 -17.68 8.25 -14.67
C THR A 94 -17.05 7.34 -13.62
N GLU A 95 -17.73 6.24 -13.26
CA GLU A 95 -17.13 5.24 -12.36
C GLU A 95 -15.85 4.63 -12.94
N GLU A 96 -15.76 4.52 -14.26
CA GLU A 96 -14.57 4.03 -14.96
C GLU A 96 -13.40 5.00 -14.81
N ASP A 97 -13.63 6.30 -14.98
CA ASP A 97 -12.61 7.34 -14.76
C ASP A 97 -12.10 7.32 -13.32
N ILE A 98 -13.03 7.22 -12.36
CA ILE A 98 -12.73 7.17 -10.93
C ILE A 98 -11.88 5.94 -10.61
N ARG A 99 -12.30 4.76 -11.09
CA ARG A 99 -11.57 3.51 -10.90
C ARG A 99 -10.18 3.60 -11.50
N PHE A 100 -10.08 4.07 -12.73
CA PHE A 100 -8.81 4.21 -13.45
C PHE A 100 -7.86 5.14 -12.72
N GLN A 101 -8.30 6.35 -12.35
CA GLN A 101 -7.46 7.32 -11.64
C GLN A 101 -6.99 6.80 -10.27
N ALA A 102 -7.88 6.17 -9.51
CA ALA A 102 -7.54 5.59 -8.21
C ALA A 102 -6.40 4.57 -8.34
N TRP A 103 -6.51 3.64 -9.29
CA TRP A 103 -5.48 2.63 -9.54
C TRP A 103 -4.18 3.21 -10.08
N ILE A 104 -4.23 4.20 -10.98
CA ILE A 104 -3.03 4.84 -11.51
C ILE A 104 -2.27 5.58 -10.40
N ASN A 105 -2.96 6.31 -9.52
CA ASN A 105 -2.31 7.04 -8.45
C ASN A 105 -1.71 6.10 -7.39
N VAL A 106 -2.45 5.04 -6.99
CA VAL A 106 -1.90 3.98 -6.15
C VAL A 106 -0.66 3.35 -6.78
N THR A 107 -0.73 2.97 -8.06
CA THR A 107 0.41 2.38 -8.78
C THR A 107 1.61 3.33 -8.78
N ARG A 108 1.39 4.61 -9.09
CA ARG A 108 2.45 5.64 -9.12
C ARG A 108 3.14 5.74 -7.76
N THR A 109 2.38 5.89 -6.68
CA THR A 109 2.94 5.95 -5.32
C THR A 109 3.76 4.72 -5.00
N LEU A 110 3.22 3.53 -5.28
CA LEU A 110 3.90 2.27 -4.98
C LEU A 110 5.21 2.17 -5.74
N LEU A 111 5.22 2.40 -7.07
CA LEU A 111 6.42 2.36 -7.89
C LEU A 111 7.50 3.34 -7.40
N SER A 112 7.11 4.51 -6.91
CA SER A 112 8.05 5.49 -6.33
C SER A 112 8.61 5.10 -4.96
N SER A 113 8.00 4.10 -4.29
CA SER A 113 8.34 3.70 -2.91
C SER A 113 8.77 2.24 -2.79
N LEU A 114 8.92 1.52 -3.91
CA LEU A 114 9.26 0.09 -3.89
C LEU A 114 10.66 -0.14 -3.34
N GLN A 115 10.73 -0.84 -2.21
CA GLN A 115 11.99 -1.37 -1.71
C GLN A 115 12.43 -2.59 -2.53
N PRO A 116 13.73 -2.72 -2.85
CA PRO A 116 14.22 -3.79 -3.72
C PRO A 116 13.72 -5.18 -3.33
N GLN A 117 13.73 -5.53 -2.03
CA GLN A 117 13.36 -6.84 -1.52
C GLN A 117 11.87 -7.21 -1.64
N HIS A 118 10.99 -6.26 -1.96
CA HIS A 118 9.54 -6.48 -2.03
C HIS A 118 8.96 -6.34 -3.45
N ILE A 119 9.82 -6.14 -4.45
CA ILE A 119 9.40 -5.90 -5.84
C ILE A 119 8.58 -7.08 -6.39
N GLU A 120 8.97 -8.32 -6.11
CA GLU A 120 8.22 -9.49 -6.58
C GLU A 120 6.89 -9.68 -5.84
N SER A 121 6.84 -9.42 -4.54
CA SER A 121 5.59 -9.41 -3.76
C SER A 121 4.59 -8.43 -4.35
N PHE A 122 5.04 -7.19 -4.61
CA PHE A 122 4.25 -6.17 -5.30
C PHE A 122 3.71 -6.69 -6.63
N ARG A 123 4.55 -7.28 -7.48
CA ARG A 123 4.12 -7.83 -8.78
C ARG A 123 2.97 -8.81 -8.66
N ARG A 124 3.06 -9.71 -7.68
CA ARG A 124 2.07 -10.79 -7.49
C ARG A 124 0.76 -10.21 -7.00
N HIS A 125 0.79 -9.41 -5.93
CA HIS A 125 -0.41 -8.80 -5.39
C HIS A 125 -1.06 -7.85 -6.40
N PHE A 126 -0.27 -7.09 -7.16
CA PHE A 126 -0.78 -6.20 -8.20
C PHE A 126 -1.50 -6.98 -9.30
N ASN A 127 -0.89 -8.04 -9.84
CA ASN A 127 -1.54 -8.89 -10.86
C ASN A 127 -2.79 -9.62 -10.34
N GLN A 128 -2.91 -9.82 -9.03
CA GLN A 128 -4.07 -10.48 -8.42
C GLN A 128 -5.23 -9.49 -8.16
N SER A 129 -4.92 -8.23 -7.89
CA SER A 129 -5.89 -7.26 -7.36
C SER A 129 -6.28 -6.18 -8.36
N ALA A 130 -5.36 -5.78 -9.25
CA ALA A 130 -5.61 -4.70 -10.20
C ALA A 130 -6.55 -5.15 -11.33
N PRO A 131 -7.50 -4.31 -11.77
CA PRO A 131 -8.33 -4.58 -12.94
C PRO A 131 -7.47 -4.80 -14.19
N ASN A 132 -7.95 -5.67 -15.08
CA ASN A 132 -7.23 -6.02 -16.30
C ASN A 132 -6.93 -4.80 -17.17
N GLU A 133 -7.83 -3.80 -17.26
CA GLU A 133 -7.56 -2.59 -18.03
C GLU A 133 -6.33 -1.83 -17.50
N ILE A 134 -6.10 -1.81 -16.19
CA ILE A 134 -4.94 -1.15 -15.57
C ILE A 134 -3.66 -1.92 -15.88
N VAL A 135 -3.72 -3.25 -15.77
CA VAL A 135 -2.58 -4.12 -16.06
C VAL A 135 -2.19 -4.04 -17.54
N GLN A 136 -3.18 -4.02 -18.44
CA GLN A 136 -2.98 -3.83 -19.87
C GLN A 136 -2.43 -2.45 -20.19
N PHE A 137 -2.95 -1.40 -19.56
CA PHE A 137 -2.44 -0.04 -19.73
C PHE A 137 -0.93 0.05 -19.39
N LEU A 138 -0.52 -0.53 -18.26
CA LEU A 138 0.87 -0.47 -17.81
C LEU A 138 1.81 -1.40 -18.59
N SER A 139 1.38 -2.62 -18.89
CA SER A 139 2.25 -3.68 -19.41
C SER A 139 2.01 -4.06 -20.88
N LYS A 140 0.97 -3.50 -21.51
CA LYS A 140 0.43 -3.92 -22.83
C LYS A 140 0.08 -5.41 -22.89
N LYS A 141 -0.14 -6.03 -21.72
CA LYS A 141 -0.40 -7.46 -21.53
C LYS A 141 -1.41 -7.65 -20.40
N ASN A 142 -1.98 -8.84 -20.28
CA ASN A 142 -2.93 -9.18 -19.21
C ASN A 142 -2.25 -9.46 -17.85
N LYS A 143 -0.92 -9.39 -17.78
CA LYS A 143 -0.14 -9.57 -16.55
C LYS A 143 1.24 -8.93 -16.68
N ILE A 144 1.73 -8.39 -15.57
CA ILE A 144 3.12 -7.96 -15.41
C ILE A 144 3.98 -9.19 -15.16
N SER A 145 4.76 -9.56 -16.17
CA SER A 145 5.76 -10.64 -16.07
C SER A 145 7.03 -10.20 -15.32
N GLN A 146 7.77 -11.13 -14.73
CA GLN A 146 9.08 -10.84 -14.12
C GLN A 146 10.05 -10.14 -15.08
N PRO A 147 10.22 -10.56 -16.36
CA PRO A 147 11.06 -9.82 -17.30
C PRO A 147 10.60 -8.38 -17.54
N GLN A 148 9.29 -8.13 -17.52
CA GLN A 148 8.75 -6.78 -17.68
C GLN A 148 9.06 -5.94 -16.45
N LEU A 149 8.87 -6.48 -15.25
CA LEU A 149 9.16 -5.77 -14.01
C LEU A 149 10.66 -5.51 -13.81
N ALA A 150 11.51 -6.46 -14.22
CA ALA A 150 12.96 -6.28 -14.26
C ALA A 150 13.43 -5.18 -15.22
N LYS A 151 12.59 -4.77 -16.19
CA LYS A 151 12.87 -3.59 -17.03
C LYS A 151 12.46 -2.29 -16.37
N TRP A 152 11.42 -2.32 -15.52
CA TRP A 152 10.93 -1.15 -14.78
C TRP A 152 11.75 -0.86 -13.54
N THR A 153 12.43 -1.87 -13.03
CA THR A 153 13.20 -1.82 -11.79
C THR A 153 14.66 -2.13 -12.10
N SER A 154 15.58 -1.70 -11.25
CA SER A 154 17.01 -2.02 -11.41
C SER A 154 17.37 -3.46 -11.00
N LEU A 155 16.39 -4.36 -10.87
CA LEU A 155 16.61 -5.76 -10.48
C LEU A 155 16.70 -6.69 -11.67
N SER A 156 17.57 -7.70 -11.55
CA SER A 156 17.64 -8.80 -12.51
C SER A 156 16.45 -9.75 -12.36
N ARG A 157 16.15 -10.48 -13.43
CA ARG A 157 15.15 -11.56 -13.42
C ARG A 157 15.46 -12.63 -12.35
N SER A 158 16.74 -12.97 -12.19
CA SER A 158 17.18 -13.93 -11.17
C SER A 158 16.99 -13.40 -9.75
N GLY A 159 17.16 -12.09 -9.54
CA GLY A 159 16.85 -11.42 -8.27
C GLY A 159 15.36 -11.54 -7.90
N LEU A 160 14.47 -11.30 -8.88
CA LEU A 160 13.02 -11.48 -8.68
C LEU A 160 12.64 -12.93 -8.40
N ALA A 161 13.23 -13.89 -9.13
CA ALA A 161 12.98 -15.31 -8.91
C ALA A 161 13.42 -15.76 -7.51
N ARG A 162 14.55 -15.25 -7.01
CA ARG A 162 15.04 -15.53 -5.65
C ARG A 162 14.12 -14.95 -4.57
N GLN A 163 13.53 -13.77 -4.79
CA GLN A 163 12.50 -13.22 -3.88
C GLN A 163 11.28 -14.12 -3.83
N ASN A 164 10.79 -14.57 -4.99
CA ASN A 164 9.63 -15.47 -5.07
C ASN A 164 9.85 -16.77 -4.28
N ASN A 165 11.04 -17.37 -4.39
CA ASN A 165 11.36 -18.62 -3.71
C ASN A 165 11.43 -18.43 -2.18
N ARG A 166 12.08 -17.35 -1.71
CA ARG A 166 12.14 -17.02 -0.28
C ARG A 166 10.76 -16.87 0.34
N GLU A 167 9.84 -16.20 -0.35
CA GLU A 167 8.48 -16.01 0.14
C GLU A 167 7.63 -17.30 0.11
N ALA A 168 7.98 -18.26 -0.75
CA ALA A 168 7.39 -19.60 -0.70
C ALA A 168 7.91 -20.37 0.53
N ASP A 169 9.22 -20.33 0.78
CA ASP A 169 9.85 -21.02 1.92
C ASP A 169 9.34 -20.48 3.28
N THR A 170 9.06 -19.17 3.39
CA THR A 170 8.51 -18.58 4.63
C THR A 170 7.07 -18.99 4.91
N LYS A 171 6.28 -19.40 3.90
CA LYS A 171 4.89 -19.84 4.11
C LYS A 171 4.78 -21.25 4.67
N ASP A 172 5.79 -22.08 4.44
CA ASP A 172 5.83 -23.47 4.92
C ASP A 172 6.59 -23.63 6.25
N CYS A 173 7.34 -22.62 6.69
CA CYS A 173 7.97 -22.59 8.00
C CYS A 173 7.05 -21.97 9.06
N LYS A 174 6.35 -22.81 9.83
CA LYS A 174 6.06 -22.46 11.23
C LYS A 174 7.37 -21.99 11.87
N PRO A 175 7.39 -20.94 12.71
CA PRO A 175 8.61 -20.54 13.39
C PRO A 175 9.07 -21.70 14.26
N GLN A 176 10.01 -22.50 13.76
CA GLN A 176 10.84 -23.31 14.62
C GLN A 176 11.68 -22.30 15.38
N SER A 177 11.36 -22.13 16.66
CA SER A 177 12.22 -21.50 17.64
C SER A 177 13.53 -22.29 17.68
N GLN A 178 14.44 -22.01 16.75
CA GLN A 178 15.82 -22.37 16.95
C GLN A 178 16.32 -21.46 18.07
N PRO A 179 16.75 -22.02 19.21
CA PRO A 179 17.29 -21.21 20.28
C PRO A 179 18.50 -20.44 19.72
N PRO A 180 18.69 -19.18 20.13
CA PRO A 180 19.83 -18.40 19.70
C PRO A 180 21.12 -19.18 19.98
N ILE A 181 22.10 -19.09 19.07
CA ILE A 181 23.35 -19.87 19.10
C ILE A 181 24.04 -19.88 20.48
N PHE A 182 23.90 -18.79 21.24
CA PHE A 182 24.40 -18.67 22.60
C PHE A 182 23.76 -19.66 23.59
N GLU A 183 22.46 -19.97 23.47
CA GLU A 183 21.80 -20.99 24.29
C GLU A 183 22.26 -22.41 23.95
N MET A 184 22.65 -22.68 22.70
CA MET A 184 23.22 -23.97 22.31
C MET A 184 24.62 -24.17 22.91
N LEU A 185 25.45 -23.11 22.95
CA LEU A 185 26.78 -23.14 23.54
C LEU A 185 26.77 -23.33 25.06
N ILE A 186 25.74 -22.82 25.75
CA ILE A 186 25.60 -22.99 27.21
C ILE A 186 25.20 -24.44 27.56
N LYS A 187 24.40 -25.10 26.72
CA LYS A 187 24.03 -26.52 26.90
C LYS A 187 25.21 -27.47 26.68
N GLU A 188 26.06 -27.22 25.68
CA GLU A 188 27.26 -28.04 25.46
C GLU A 188 28.29 -27.96 26.60
N ASN A 189 28.31 -26.87 27.38
CA ASN A 189 29.19 -26.73 28.53
C ASN A 189 28.63 -27.31 29.84
N THR A 190 27.33 -27.62 29.90
CA THR A 190 26.70 -28.22 31.09
C THR A 190 26.64 -29.75 31.04
N ASP A 191 26.83 -30.35 29.85
CA ASP A 191 26.83 -31.81 29.64
C ASP A 191 28.23 -32.46 29.68
N LYS A 192 29.28 -31.75 30.15
CA LYS A 192 30.57 -32.38 30.42
C LYS A 192 30.61 -32.91 31.86
N PRO A 193 30.56 -34.24 32.09
CA PRO A 193 30.83 -34.78 33.42
C PRO A 193 32.28 -34.51 33.78
N GLU A 194 32.50 -34.00 35.00
CA GLU A 194 33.80 -33.95 35.66
C GLU A 194 34.44 -35.34 35.56
N ARG A 195 35.53 -35.44 34.80
CA ARG A 195 36.43 -36.59 34.89
C ARG A 195 37.33 -36.35 36.10
N GLY A 196 37.13 -37.15 37.14
CA GLY A 196 38.08 -37.33 38.23
C GLY A 196 39.40 -37.92 37.75
#